data_AF-A0A399Z2E6-F1
#
_entry.id   AF-A0A399Z2E6-F1
#
_cell.length_a   1.000
_cell.length_b   1.000
_cell.length_c   1.000
_cell.angle_alpha   90.00
_cell.angle_beta   90.00
_cell.angle_gamma   90.00
#
_symmetry.space_group_name_H-M   'P 1'
#
loop_
_entity.id
_entity.type
_entity.pdbx_description
1 polymer ?
#
loop_
_entity_poly.entity_id
_entity_poly.type
_entity_poly.pdbx_seq_one_letter_code
_entity_poly.pdbx_strand_id
1 'polypeptide(L)'
;MKYGDSKDKKESAILLSDSGNVTDLTAWLALRLRCPHCKRRFRPQDFFLVEAAPQWSVFQLRCAMCHSQRLVLGARTRNRIRAYALELDAEEWNFYRRAPRLDADDVVRIARMLKTYDGDFSDVLEDPFFEQTER
;
A
#
# COMPACT_ATOMS: atom_id res chain seq x y z
N MET A 1 12.46 -33.29 -7.90
CA MET A 1 12.14 -31.96 -7.37
C MET A 1 10.63 -31.74 -7.50
N LYS A 2 9.90 -31.65 -6.38
CA LYS A 2 8.46 -31.39 -6.37
C LYS A 2 8.25 -29.87 -6.28
N TYR A 3 7.71 -29.27 -7.33
CA TYR A 3 7.28 -27.87 -7.31
C TYR A 3 6.00 -27.78 -6.46
N GLY A 4 6.09 -27.04 -5.36
CA GLY A 4 5.00 -26.78 -4.44
C GLY A 4 3.96 -25.85 -5.05
N ASP A 5 2.82 -26.44 -5.39
CA ASP A 5 1.46 -25.97 -5.12
C ASP A 5 1.32 -24.47 -4.76
N SER A 6 1.16 -23.63 -5.79
CA SER A 6 0.72 -22.25 -5.63
C SER A 6 -0.73 -22.22 -5.22
N LYS A 7 -0.98 -22.15 -3.91
CA LYS A 7 -2.32 -21.96 -3.35
C LYS A 7 -2.96 -20.70 -3.93
N ASP A 8 -4.00 -20.92 -4.72
CA ASP A 8 -5.02 -19.96 -5.10
C ASP A 8 -5.43 -19.08 -3.91
N LYS A 9 -4.89 -17.86 -3.86
CA LYS A 9 -5.47 -16.77 -3.09
C LYS A 9 -6.82 -16.45 -3.74
N LYS A 10 -7.89 -17.06 -3.23
CA LYS A 10 -9.28 -16.74 -3.59
C LYS A 10 -9.52 -15.23 -3.48
N GLU A 11 -9.39 -14.52 -4.59
CA GLU A 11 -9.81 -13.15 -4.79
C GLU A 11 -11.33 -13.09 -4.65
N SER A 12 -11.80 -12.85 -3.42
CA SER A 12 -13.20 -12.55 -3.17
C SER A 12 -13.41 -11.06 -3.43
N ALA A 13 -13.84 -10.71 -4.63
CA ALA A 13 -14.38 -9.37 -4.92
C ALA A 13 -15.84 -9.32 -4.42
N ILE A 14 -16.20 -8.28 -3.68
CA ILE A 14 -17.59 -8.01 -3.29
C ILE A 14 -18.04 -6.76 -4.05
N LEU A 15 -19.23 -6.84 -4.65
CA LEU A 15 -19.95 -5.71 -5.24
C LEU A 15 -20.35 -4.77 -4.11
N LEU A 16 -19.77 -3.56 -4.10
CA LEU A 16 -20.23 -2.48 -3.24
C LEU A 16 -21.63 -2.04 -3.65
N SER A 17 -22.44 -1.65 -2.67
CA SER A 17 -23.64 -0.84 -2.90
C SER A 17 -23.29 0.45 -3.64
N ASP A 18 -24.22 0.94 -4.47
CA ASP A 18 -24.06 2.13 -5.32
C ASP A 18 -23.65 3.41 -4.56
N SER A 19 -23.81 3.44 -3.23
CA SER A 19 -23.43 4.54 -2.34
C SER A 19 -21.94 4.81 -2.28
N GLY A 20 -21.10 3.77 -2.35
CA GLY A 20 -19.66 3.95 -2.41
C GLY A 20 -19.01 4.76 -1.32
N ASN A 21 -19.63 4.78 -0.14
CA ASN A 21 -19.30 5.74 0.90
C ASN A 21 -18.05 5.29 1.65
N VAL A 22 -17.28 6.24 2.20
CA VAL A 22 -16.01 5.95 2.92
C VAL A 22 -16.26 4.98 4.10
N THR A 23 -17.42 5.09 4.73
CA THR A 23 -17.89 4.20 5.81
C THR A 23 -18.03 2.75 5.36
N ASP A 24 -18.49 2.50 4.12
CA ASP A 24 -18.63 1.16 3.56
C ASP A 24 -17.24 0.54 3.29
N LEU A 25 -16.28 1.38 2.89
CA LEU A 25 -14.91 0.97 2.62
C LEU A 25 -14.13 0.64 3.91
N THR A 26 -14.22 1.47 4.96
CA THR A 26 -13.53 1.19 6.23
C THR A 26 -14.10 -0.05 6.92
N ALA A 27 -15.41 -0.28 6.84
CA ALA A 27 -16.04 -1.51 7.33
C ALA A 27 -15.50 -2.75 6.59
N TRP A 28 -15.41 -2.70 5.26
CA TRP A 28 -14.85 -3.78 4.46
C TRP A 28 -13.37 -4.04 4.78
N LEU A 29 -12.57 -2.97 4.90
CA LEU A 29 -11.15 -3.05 5.25
C LEU A 29 -10.96 -3.66 6.65
N ALA A 30 -11.76 -3.25 7.63
CA ALA A 30 -11.74 -3.78 8.99
C ALA A 30 -12.00 -5.30 9.03
N LEU A 31 -12.89 -5.81 8.17
CA LEU A 31 -13.15 -7.26 8.08
C LEU A 31 -11.96 -8.06 7.55
N ARG A 32 -11.12 -7.47 6.69
CA ARG A 32 -10.03 -8.19 6.01
C ARG A 32 -8.67 -8.00 6.63
N LEU A 33 -8.41 -6.81 7.18
CA LEU A 33 -7.08 -6.45 7.62
C LEU A 33 -6.85 -6.85 9.07
N ARG A 34 -5.66 -7.39 9.31
CA ARG A 34 -5.13 -7.68 10.65
C ARG A 34 -3.80 -6.94 10.81
N CYS A 35 -3.52 -6.52 12.04
CA CYS A 35 -2.23 -5.96 12.38
C CYS A 35 -1.13 -7.01 12.07
N PRO A 36 -0.08 -6.68 11.32
CA PRO A 36 0.98 -7.63 11.01
C PRO A 36 1.76 -8.06 12.25
N HIS A 37 1.87 -7.19 13.26
CA HIS A 37 2.59 -7.47 14.50
C HIS A 37 1.76 -8.31 15.48
N CYS A 38 0.63 -7.80 15.98
CA CYS A 38 -0.15 -8.49 17.03
C CYS A 38 -1.30 -9.35 16.49
N LYS A 39 -1.47 -9.44 15.16
CA LYS A 39 -2.51 -10.24 14.46
C LYS A 39 -3.97 -9.90 14.81
N ARG A 40 -4.21 -8.87 15.63
CA ARG A 40 -5.55 -8.36 15.94
C ARG A 40 -6.20 -7.78 14.68
N ARG A 41 -7.50 -8.02 14.52
CA ARG A 41 -8.31 -7.43 13.46
C ARG A 41 -8.56 -5.95 13.75
N PHE A 42 -8.42 -5.11 12.73
CA PHE A 42 -8.73 -3.69 12.84
C PHE A 42 -10.24 -3.46 12.96
N ARG A 43 -10.64 -2.38 13.61
CA ARG A 43 -12.01 -1.88 13.67
C ARG A 43 -12.16 -0.68 12.74
N PRO A 44 -13.36 -0.32 12.25
CA PRO A 44 -13.55 0.85 11.39
C PRO A 44 -13.00 2.16 11.98
N GLN A 45 -13.06 2.31 13.31
CA GLN A 45 -12.51 3.44 14.06
C GLN A 45 -10.97 3.51 14.08
N ASP A 46 -10.28 2.42 13.71
CA ASP A 46 -8.81 2.39 13.65
C ASP A 46 -8.27 2.95 12.32
N PHE A 47 -9.16 3.36 11.40
CA PHE A 47 -8.85 3.89 10.07
C PHE A 47 -9.03 5.40 10.05
N PHE A 48 -8.00 6.11 9.63
CA PHE A 48 -7.99 7.55 9.44
C PHE A 48 -7.78 7.84 7.96
N LEU A 49 -8.73 8.55 7.34
CA LEU A 49 -8.58 8.96 5.94
C LEU A 49 -7.46 9.99 5.85
N VAL A 50 -6.42 9.68 5.08
CA VAL A 50 -5.32 10.59 4.78
C VAL A 50 -5.63 11.36 3.51
N GLU A 51 -6.13 10.66 2.49
CA GLU A 51 -6.38 11.25 1.17
C GLU A 51 -7.46 10.47 0.43
N ALA A 52 -8.23 11.16 -0.40
CA ALA A 52 -9.23 10.56 -1.27
C ALA A 52 -9.21 11.19 -2.66
N ALA A 53 -9.36 10.34 -3.67
CA ALA A 53 -9.57 10.68 -5.06
C ALA A 53 -10.76 9.86 -5.59
N PRO A 54 -11.32 10.18 -6.78
CA PRO A 54 -12.51 9.49 -7.29
C PRO A 54 -12.40 7.96 -7.39
N GLN A 55 -11.18 7.44 -7.59
CA GLN A 55 -10.93 6.01 -7.78
C GLN A 55 -10.04 5.38 -6.70
N TRP A 56 -9.57 6.14 -5.71
CA TRP A 56 -8.72 5.58 -4.66
C TRP A 56 -8.77 6.41 -3.39
N SER A 57 -8.41 5.79 -2.28
CA SER A 57 -8.33 6.44 -0.98
C SER A 57 -7.17 5.85 -0.19
N VAL A 58 -6.46 6.69 0.55
CA VAL A 58 -5.35 6.28 1.42
C VAL A 58 -5.81 6.41 2.86
N PHE A 59 -5.64 5.32 3.60
CA PHE A 59 -5.97 5.26 5.02
C PHE A 59 -4.70 5.02 5.83
N GLN A 60 -4.53 5.80 6.89
CA GLN A 60 -3.62 5.48 7.97
C GLN A 60 -4.36 4.59 8.97
N LEU A 61 -3.76 3.45 9.30
CA LEU A 61 -4.28 2.55 10.32
C LEU A 61 -3.39 2.64 11.54
N ARG A 62 -4.00 2.73 12.73
CA ARG A 62 -3.28 2.64 14.00
C ARG A 62 -3.80 1.46 14.79
N CYS A 63 -2.94 0.49 15.09
CA CYS A 63 -3.36 -0.65 15.90
C CYS A 63 -3.65 -0.23 17.35
N ALA A 64 -4.87 -0.47 17.84
CA ALA A 64 -5.22 -0.16 19.23
C ALA A 64 -4.46 -0.98 20.29
N MET A 65 -3.78 -2.08 19.90
CA MET A 65 -3.05 -2.95 20.84
C MET A 65 -1.54 -2.68 20.91
N CYS A 66 -0.86 -2.66 19.75
CA CYS A 66 0.59 -2.48 19.71
C CYS A 66 0.99 -1.11 19.16
N HIS A 67 0.02 -0.23 18.87
CA HIS A 67 0.23 1.12 18.36
C HIS A 67 0.97 1.25 17.02
N SER A 68 1.35 0.12 16.40
CA SER A 68 1.90 0.11 15.03
C SER A 68 1.00 0.88 14.07
N GLN A 69 1.65 1.68 13.22
CA GLN A 69 1.02 2.44 12.17
C GLN A 69 1.34 1.83 10.82
N ARG A 70 0.44 1.99 9.85
CA ARG A 70 0.66 1.60 8.46
C ARG A 70 -0.29 2.33 7.54
N LEU A 71 0.09 2.42 6.27
CA LEU A 71 -0.77 2.95 5.23
C LEU A 71 -1.43 1.82 4.43
N VAL A 72 -2.65 2.08 4.00
CA VAL A 72 -3.42 1.20 3.13
C VAL A 72 -4.03 2.03 2.02
N LEU A 73 -3.74 1.63 0.78
CA LEU A 73 -4.38 2.18 -0.40
C LEU A 73 -5.61 1.33 -0.73
N GLY A 74 -6.79 1.90 -0.59
CA GLY A 74 -8.03 1.36 -1.14
C GLY A 74 -8.24 1.89 -2.55
N ALA A 75 -8.10 1.04 -3.56
CA ALA A 75 -8.43 1.37 -4.94
C ALA A 75 -9.83 0.86 -5.29
N ARG A 76 -10.62 1.73 -5.91
CA ARG A 76 -11.97 1.44 -6.39
C ARG A 76 -11.97 1.41 -7.91
N THR A 77 -12.22 0.22 -8.45
CA THR A 77 -12.57 0.05 -9.86
C THR A 77 -14.08 -0.10 -9.96
N ARG A 78 -14.67 0.14 -11.14
CA ARG A 78 -16.14 0.26 -11.38
C ARG A 78 -16.99 -0.66 -10.49
N ASN A 79 -16.62 -1.93 -10.30
CA ASN A 79 -17.34 -2.88 -9.45
C ASN A 79 -16.50 -3.59 -8.37
N ARG A 80 -15.27 -3.15 -8.06
CA ARG A 80 -14.40 -3.84 -7.09
C ARG A 80 -13.56 -2.88 -6.25
N ILE A 81 -13.53 -3.12 -4.94
CA ILE A 81 -12.49 -2.58 -4.04
C ILE A 81 -11.31 -3.54 -4.04
N ARG A 82 -10.11 -3.01 -4.22
CA ARG A 82 -8.85 -3.66 -3.88
C ARG A 82 -8.16 -2.86 -2.79
N ALA A 83 -7.59 -3.55 -1.82
CA ALA A 83 -6.75 -2.93 -0.80
C ALA A 83 -5.33 -3.42 -0.93
N TYR A 84 -4.42 -2.46 -1.00
CA TYR A 84 -2.99 -2.68 -1.04
C TYR A 84 -2.42 -2.19 0.29
N ALA A 85 -1.82 -3.13 1.03
CA ALA A 85 -0.97 -2.75 2.15
C ALA A 85 0.26 -2.06 1.56
N LEU A 86 0.51 -0.82 1.97
CA LEU A 86 1.76 -0.16 1.66
C LEU A 86 2.72 -0.44 2.82
N GLU A 87 3.97 -0.73 2.49
CA GLU A 87 5.05 -0.79 3.48
C GLU A 87 5.58 0.61 3.83
N LEU A 88 4.89 1.65 3.35
CA LEU A 88 5.20 3.04 3.66
C LEU A 88 4.70 3.41 5.05
N ASP A 89 5.57 4.02 5.83
CA ASP A 89 5.17 4.77 7.01
C ASP A 89 4.65 6.18 6.65
N ALA A 90 4.28 6.95 7.66
CA ALA A 90 3.71 8.28 7.47
C ALA A 90 4.74 9.30 6.93
N GLU A 91 6.02 9.16 7.28
CA GLU A 91 7.10 10.04 6.86
C GLU A 91 7.46 9.78 5.40
N GLU A 92 7.63 8.51 5.03
CA GLU A 92 7.89 8.10 3.64
C GLU A 92 6.74 8.54 2.73
N TRP A 93 5.49 8.39 3.17
CA TRP A 93 4.34 8.91 2.43
C TRP A 93 4.38 10.43 2.24
N ASN A 94 4.77 11.18 3.27
CA ASN A 94 4.92 12.62 3.15
C ASN A 94 6.02 13.02 2.17
N PHE A 95 7.12 12.28 2.14
CA PHE A 95 8.18 12.45 1.16
C PHE A 95 7.66 12.24 -0.27
N TYR A 96 7.00 11.11 -0.53
CA TYR A 96 6.46 10.81 -1.86
C TYR A 96 5.38 11.79 -2.31
N ARG A 97 4.59 12.36 -1.40
CA ARG A 97 3.63 13.42 -1.73
C ARG A 97 4.27 14.70 -2.27
N ARG A 98 5.50 14.98 -1.88
CA ARG A 98 6.25 16.16 -2.33
C ARG A 98 7.13 15.86 -3.54
N ALA A 99 7.31 14.59 -3.87
CA ALA A 99 8.06 14.18 -5.05
C ALA A 99 7.30 14.59 -6.34
N PRO A 100 8.03 14.81 -7.45
CA PRO A 100 7.41 15.02 -8.76
C PRO A 100 6.43 13.89 -9.09
N ARG A 101 5.30 14.23 -9.71
CA ARG A 101 4.32 13.24 -10.14
C ARG A 101 4.96 12.33 -11.20
N LEU A 102 4.91 11.03 -10.97
CA LEU A 102 5.33 10.05 -11.98
C LEU A 102 4.32 10.05 -13.13
N ASP A 103 4.82 10.15 -14.35
CA ASP A 103 4.03 10.01 -15.56
C ASP A 103 4.35 8.72 -16.34
N ALA A 104 3.73 8.55 -17.50
CA ALA A 104 3.92 7.36 -18.31
C ALA A 104 5.34 7.27 -18.88
N ASP A 105 5.97 8.41 -19.16
CA ASP A 105 7.32 8.46 -19.71
C ASP A 105 8.35 8.05 -18.65
N ASP A 106 8.13 8.41 -17.39
CA ASP A 106 8.92 7.92 -16.26
C ASP A 106 8.92 6.39 -16.17
N VAL A 107 7.74 5.77 -16.29
CA VAL A 107 7.59 4.31 -16.25
C VAL A 107 8.33 3.65 -17.41
N VAL A 108 8.17 4.19 -18.63
CA VAL A 108 8.85 3.68 -19.82
C VAL A 108 10.36 3.84 -19.70
N ARG A 109 10.83 4.96 -19.16
CA ARG A 109 12.25 5.24 -18.92
C ARG A 109 12.85 4.23 -17.95
N ILE A 110 12.20 3.99 -16.81
CA ILE A 110 12.64 2.98 -15.84
C ILE A 110 12.62 1.59 -16.48
N ALA A 111 11.56 1.23 -17.19
CA ALA A 111 11.47 -0.07 -17.86
C ALA A 111 12.57 -0.29 -18.91
N ARG A 112 12.97 0.76 -19.64
CA ARG A 112 14.11 0.70 -20.57
C ARG A 112 15.43 0.57 -19.83
N MET A 113 15.65 1.39 -18.79
CA MET A 113 16.84 1.32 -17.94
C MET A 113 17.03 -0.10 -17.40
N LEU A 114 16.00 -0.69 -16.81
CA LEU A 114 16.05 -2.06 -16.26
C LEU A 114 16.35 -3.12 -17.32
N LYS A 115 15.95 -2.93 -18.58
CA LYS A 115 16.23 -3.86 -19.67
C LYS A 115 17.64 -3.77 -20.21
N THR A 116 18.25 -2.59 -20.15
CA THR A 116 19.60 -2.32 -20.64
C THR A 116 20.64 -2.34 -19.52
N TYR A 117 20.22 -2.60 -18.29
CA TYR A 117 21.10 -2.66 -17.14
C TYR A 117 21.73 -4.05 -17.06
N ASP A 118 22.98 -4.14 -17.48
CA ASP A 118 23.78 -5.37 -17.45
C ASP A 118 24.49 -5.59 -16.10
N GLY A 119 24.25 -4.72 -15.11
CA GLY A 119 24.85 -4.76 -13.77
C GLY A 119 24.01 -5.49 -12.72
N ASP A 120 24.57 -5.63 -11.52
CA ASP A 120 23.85 -6.03 -10.30
C ASP A 120 23.44 -4.76 -9.52
N PHE A 121 22.21 -4.73 -9.03
CA PHE A 121 21.71 -3.60 -8.22
C PHE A 121 22.37 -3.51 -6.85
N SER A 122 23.23 -4.47 -6.48
CA SER A 122 24.14 -4.37 -5.32
C SER A 122 24.81 -2.99 -5.27
N ASP A 123 25.31 -2.49 -6.41
CA ASP A 123 26.11 -1.27 -6.46
C ASP A 123 25.27 0.02 -6.31
N VAL A 124 23.96 -0.08 -6.52
CA VAL A 124 23.01 1.04 -6.43
C VAL A 124 22.25 1.03 -5.09
N LEU A 125 22.09 -0.14 -4.49
CA LEU A 125 21.38 -0.33 -3.21
C LEU A 125 22.31 -0.21 -1.99
N GLU A 126 23.63 -0.13 -2.19
CA GLU A 126 24.62 0.15 -1.15
C GLU A 126 24.79 1.65 -0.83
N ASP A 127 23.95 2.54 -1.39
CA ASP A 127 24.03 3.98 -1.10
C ASP A 127 23.31 4.32 0.24
N PRO A 128 24.02 4.84 1.26
CA PRO A 128 23.52 5.02 2.61
C PRO A 128 22.68 6.29 2.73
N PHE A 129 21.52 6.35 2.07
CA PHE A 129 20.62 7.51 2.17
C PHE A 129 19.95 7.68 3.54
N PHE A 130 20.20 6.79 4.51
CA PHE A 130 19.65 6.88 5.87
C PHE A 130 20.69 7.12 6.98
N GLU A 131 21.99 7.26 6.69
CA GLU A 131 23.02 7.42 7.75
C GLU A 131 23.26 8.87 8.23
N GLN A 132 22.47 9.86 7.80
CA GLN A 132 22.65 11.26 8.27
C GLN A 132 21.42 11.83 8.96
N THR A 133 21.02 11.22 10.09
CA THR A 133 20.18 11.92 11.09
C THR A 133 20.66 11.67 12.51
N GLU A 134 21.96 11.88 12.78
CA GLU A 134 22.46 12.11 14.13
C GLU A 134 23.44 13.28 14.13
N ARG A 135 22.91 14.51 14.24
CA ARG A 135 23.56 15.64 14.91
C ARG A 135 22.54 16.62 15.46
#